data_AF-A0A9X2P3U8-F1
#
_entry.id   AF-A0A9X2P3U8-F1
#
_cell.length_a   1.000
_cell.length_b   1.000
_cell.length_c   1.000
_cell.angle_alpha   90.00
_cell.angle_beta   90.00
_cell.angle_gamma   90.00
#
_symmetry.space_group_name_H-M   'P 1'
#
loop_
_entity.id
_entity.type
_entity.pdbx_description
1 polymer ?
#
loop_
_entity_poly.entity_id
_entity_poly.type
_entity_poly.pdbx_seq_one_letter_code
_entity_poly.pdbx_strand_id
1 'polypeptide(L)'
;MKKIKLITIVGILALFIGCEEEEMEPTNTPPSIAAQTFSVAENANIGTSIGTIVVSDVDNEPLTFSITAGNTDATFSLESTSGALSLAKTLDDKTTSTYSLTVQVTDGRNNAEAIMTVNVTPQVVTISTPGFPGGSFFDGRLADADYWSDQPEILSAGLGFADIVGIEVDEITEALVESIGGAWASNIGCEDAADRTFTTTRTTMEQVFIVQNPYADEFKDGAIGLDALPMVISWPVRTNTIDLSDFRITVSNGDVVIPSSAGVFPNVEINERNVIVLAGEFANKKPSTDPDARYVTKVEIVGELILVGPNGQEFNAQGLFKETFSSPYDENNGPRLVGAKLNYCDPNAAEGASIQLPVQQPGNDEYALYGDLLAQAEADGKKACRLRVLTTGGFSPNGVQGVLPTDYEKFFRVHVKGADGTTVLLEQENVDHAVQGGSLKVIGLSDLGGKEGENGVVYDDCYDEDGDNYIDIILVGDDAAMRNITHVEIPNLAGGYAAFYNPGGPGPTPYPNASYTAPGPADLEPVIMALDNPMRVSN
;
A
#
# COMPACT_ATOMS: atom_id res chain seq x y z
N MET A 1 42.03 114.31 -52.65
CA MET A 1 43.45 114.24 -52.24
C MET A 1 43.56 113.45 -50.95
N LYS A 2 44.65 112.68 -50.83
CA LYS A 2 45.16 111.94 -49.65
C LYS A 2 44.50 110.61 -49.28
N LYS A 3 45.25 109.55 -49.61
CA LYS A 3 45.40 108.29 -48.87
C LYS A 3 45.67 108.56 -47.38
N ILE A 4 45.26 107.66 -46.47
CA ILE A 4 46.11 107.06 -45.42
C ILE A 4 45.39 105.85 -44.77
N LYS A 5 46.20 104.83 -44.50
CA LYS A 5 45.99 103.50 -43.91
C LYS A 5 45.51 103.57 -42.44
N LEU A 6 44.51 102.76 -42.05
CA LEU A 6 44.60 101.43 -41.39
C LEU A 6 45.10 101.46 -39.93
N ILE A 7 44.19 101.29 -38.97
CA ILE A 7 44.43 100.62 -37.67
C ILE A 7 43.22 99.74 -37.35
N THR A 8 43.51 98.46 -37.16
CA THR A 8 42.63 97.35 -36.79
C THR A 8 42.28 97.41 -35.30
N ILE A 9 40.99 97.31 -34.95
CA ILE A 9 40.52 96.91 -33.62
C ILE A 9 39.75 95.60 -33.80
N VAL A 10 40.24 94.54 -33.17
CA VAL A 10 39.64 93.20 -33.17
C VAL A 10 38.49 93.21 -32.18
N GLY A 11 37.25 93.12 -32.67
CA GLY A 11 36.07 92.80 -31.87
C GLY A 11 35.73 91.32 -32.03
N ILE A 12 35.75 90.57 -30.93
CA ILE A 12 35.18 89.22 -30.88
C ILE A 12 33.71 89.39 -30.48
N LEU A 13 32.80 89.15 -31.44
CA LEU A 13 31.40 88.87 -31.19
C LEU A 13 31.09 87.57 -31.94
N ALA A 14 31.18 86.45 -31.22
CA ALA A 14 30.79 85.15 -31.74
C ALA A 14 29.25 85.10 -31.75
N LEU A 15 28.68 85.10 -32.96
CA LEU A 15 27.28 84.82 -33.21
C LEU A 15 27.12 83.29 -33.13
N PHE A 16 26.59 82.77 -32.03
CA PHE A 16 26.13 81.38 -31.97
C PHE A 16 24.84 81.28 -32.79
N ILE A 17 24.94 80.75 -34.00
CA ILE A 17 23.79 80.22 -34.73
C ILE A 17 23.55 78.84 -34.13
N GLY A 18 22.50 78.72 -33.32
CA GLY A 18 21.99 77.43 -32.88
C GLY A 18 21.46 76.68 -34.11
N CYS A 19 22.10 75.56 -34.42
CA CYS A 19 21.53 74.52 -35.27
C CYS A 19 20.95 73.51 -34.28
N GLU A 20 19.63 73.52 -34.05
CA GLU A 20 18.96 72.38 -33.43
C GLU A 20 18.89 71.29 -34.49
N GLU A 21 19.72 70.26 -34.37
CA GLU A 21 19.43 68.96 -34.97
C GLU A 21 18.30 68.37 -34.14
N GLU A 22 17.09 68.25 -34.72
CA GLU A 22 16.09 67.31 -34.19
C GLU A 22 16.68 65.90 -34.36
N GLU A 23 17.22 65.32 -33.28
CA GLU A 23 17.42 63.88 -33.21
C GLU A 23 16.05 63.22 -33.39
N MET A 24 15.85 62.58 -34.54
CA MET A 24 14.68 61.72 -34.75
C MET A 24 14.89 60.51 -33.85
N GLU A 25 14.15 60.42 -32.73
CA GLU A 25 14.14 59.24 -31.88
C GLU A 25 13.94 57.98 -32.75
N PRO A 26 14.71 56.89 -32.51
CA PRO A 26 14.52 55.66 -33.26
C PRO A 26 13.06 55.21 -33.14
N THR A 27 12.45 54.87 -34.27
CA THR A 27 11.06 54.39 -34.29
C THR A 27 10.99 53.03 -33.60
N ASN A 28 10.31 52.96 -32.45
CA ASN A 28 10.11 51.71 -31.70
C ASN A 28 8.94 50.90 -32.29
N THR A 29 9.26 49.78 -32.93
CA THR A 29 8.30 48.84 -33.52
C THR A 29 7.76 47.93 -32.41
N PRO A 30 6.44 47.66 -32.32
CA PRO A 30 5.93 46.73 -31.33
C PRO A 30 6.52 45.31 -31.49
N PRO A 31 6.74 44.58 -30.39
CA PRO A 31 7.11 43.18 -30.47
C PRO A 31 6.00 42.39 -31.18
N SER A 32 6.38 41.29 -31.83
CA SER A 32 5.45 40.39 -32.51
C SER A 32 5.43 39.04 -31.81
N ILE A 33 4.23 38.61 -31.44
CA ILE A 33 3.94 37.32 -30.82
C ILE A 33 2.80 36.64 -31.59
N ALA A 34 2.95 35.35 -31.85
CA ALA A 34 1.93 34.52 -32.47
C ALA A 34 1.40 33.48 -31.49
N ALA A 35 0.20 32.96 -31.74
CA ALA A 35 -0.34 31.85 -30.96
C ALA A 35 0.59 30.63 -31.05
N GLN A 36 0.85 30.00 -29.91
CA GLN A 36 1.70 28.82 -29.82
C GLN A 36 0.97 27.72 -29.07
N THR A 37 1.38 26.48 -29.34
CA THR A 37 0.85 25.30 -28.67
C THR A 37 1.99 24.61 -27.95
N PHE A 38 1.76 24.33 -26.68
CA PHE A 38 2.61 23.52 -25.83
C PHE A 38 1.82 22.31 -25.36
N SER A 39 2.55 21.31 -24.87
CA SER A 39 1.96 20.16 -24.22
C SER A 39 2.71 19.89 -22.93
N VAL A 40 1.98 19.40 -21.93
CA VAL A 40 2.53 18.97 -20.65
C VAL A 40 1.76 17.73 -20.20
N ALA A 41 2.46 16.74 -19.66
CA ALA A 41 1.81 15.54 -19.15
C ALA A 41 1.04 15.86 -17.86
N GLU A 42 -0.11 15.21 -17.64
CA GLU A 42 -0.91 15.48 -16.43
C GLU A 42 -0.15 15.18 -15.14
N ASN A 43 0.78 14.23 -15.20
CA ASN A 43 1.63 13.81 -14.09
C ASN A 43 2.96 14.59 -14.00
N ALA A 44 3.13 15.69 -14.74
CA ALA A 44 4.34 16.49 -14.68
C ALA A 44 4.52 17.13 -13.28
N ASN A 45 5.74 17.04 -12.74
CA ASN A 45 6.07 17.66 -11.45
C ASN A 45 5.97 19.20 -11.51
N ILE A 46 5.64 19.81 -10.37
CA ILE A 46 5.70 21.27 -10.22
C ILE A 46 7.13 21.74 -10.52
N GLY A 47 7.23 22.81 -11.33
CA GLY A 47 8.50 23.36 -11.82
C GLY A 47 8.91 22.82 -13.19
N THR A 48 8.24 21.79 -13.73
CA THR A 48 8.51 21.28 -15.08
C THR A 48 8.50 22.42 -16.12
N SER A 49 9.58 22.56 -16.88
CA SER A 49 9.67 23.51 -18.00
C SER A 49 8.81 23.01 -19.16
N ILE A 50 7.82 23.81 -19.55
CA ILE A 50 6.88 23.50 -20.65
C ILE A 50 7.43 24.02 -21.98
N GLY A 51 8.16 25.13 -21.94
CA GLY A 51 8.80 25.73 -23.11
C GLY A 51 9.12 27.19 -22.89
N THR A 52 9.61 27.85 -23.94
CA THR A 52 9.87 29.29 -23.94
C THR A 52 9.00 29.95 -25.00
N ILE A 53 8.32 31.04 -24.64
CA ILE A 53 7.47 31.77 -25.56
C ILE A 53 8.33 32.40 -26.66
N VAL A 54 8.09 32.02 -27.91
CA VAL A 54 8.79 32.58 -29.06
C VAL A 54 8.17 33.91 -29.46
N VAL A 55 9.00 34.94 -29.52
CA VAL A 55 8.64 36.31 -29.94
C VAL A 55 9.70 36.85 -30.89
N SER A 56 9.36 37.88 -31.65
CA SER A 56 10.31 38.61 -32.49
C SER A 56 10.15 40.10 -32.27
N ASP A 57 11.27 40.79 -32.11
CA ASP A 57 11.32 42.24 -32.03
C ASP A 57 12.44 42.74 -32.97
N VAL A 58 12.15 43.75 -33.79
CA VAL A 58 13.09 44.24 -34.82
C VAL A 58 14.16 45.14 -34.21
N ASP A 59 13.80 45.84 -33.14
CA ASP A 59 14.60 46.86 -32.50
C ASP A 59 15.50 46.24 -31.37
N ASN A 60 15.18 45.01 -30.96
CA ASN A 60 15.92 44.15 -30.01
C ASN A 60 15.99 44.72 -28.59
N GLU A 61 14.97 45.47 -28.17
CA GLU A 61 14.78 45.93 -26.80
C GLU A 61 14.64 44.75 -25.82
N PRO A 62 14.97 44.97 -24.53
CA PRO A 62 14.65 44.00 -23.48
C PRO A 62 13.13 43.76 -23.40
N LEU A 63 12.74 42.49 -23.55
CA LEU A 63 11.34 42.10 -23.50
C LEU A 63 10.93 41.63 -22.11
N THR A 64 9.71 42.01 -21.71
CA THR A 64 9.08 41.53 -20.47
C THR A 64 7.81 40.75 -20.79
N PHE A 65 7.65 39.58 -20.16
CA PHE A 65 6.55 38.66 -20.39
C PHE A 65 5.61 38.59 -19.18
N SER A 66 4.30 38.46 -19.43
CA SER A 66 3.30 38.22 -18.38
C SER A 66 2.11 37.41 -18.88
N ILE A 67 1.47 36.64 -18.00
CA ILE A 67 0.19 35.99 -18.26
C ILE A 67 -0.92 36.92 -17.79
N THR A 68 -1.78 37.38 -18.70
CA THR A 68 -2.84 38.36 -18.40
C THR A 68 -4.22 37.73 -18.23
N ALA A 69 -4.45 36.52 -18.77
CA ALA A 69 -5.69 35.77 -18.60
C ALA A 69 -5.49 34.25 -18.79
N GLY A 70 -6.50 33.46 -18.42
CA GLY A 70 -6.51 32.00 -18.63
C GLY A 70 -5.75 31.16 -17.60
N ASN A 71 -5.19 31.80 -16.58
CA ASN A 71 -4.39 31.18 -15.51
C ASN A 71 -4.97 31.47 -14.12
N THR A 72 -6.30 31.37 -13.96
CA THR A 72 -7.04 31.82 -12.76
C THR A 72 -6.54 31.15 -11.48
N ASP A 73 -6.17 29.87 -11.56
CA ASP A 73 -5.68 29.10 -10.42
C ASP A 73 -4.16 29.19 -10.24
N ALA A 74 -3.47 30.04 -11.01
CA ALA A 74 -2.02 30.12 -11.04
C ALA A 74 -1.35 28.75 -11.29
N THR A 75 -1.94 27.96 -12.19
CA THR A 75 -1.44 26.63 -12.60
C THR A 75 -0.11 26.72 -13.33
N PHE A 76 0.17 27.83 -14.03
CA PHE A 76 1.42 28.05 -14.75
C PHE A 76 2.18 29.26 -14.22
N SER A 77 3.51 29.19 -14.28
CA SER A 77 4.41 30.31 -14.03
C SER A 77 5.10 30.70 -15.33
N LEU A 78 5.33 32.00 -15.52
CA LEU A 78 6.05 32.55 -16.67
C LEU A 78 7.15 33.47 -16.16
N GLU A 79 8.41 33.13 -16.41
CA GLU A 79 9.53 33.98 -16.02
C GLU A 79 9.58 35.22 -16.92
N SER A 80 9.62 36.38 -16.28
CA SER A 80 9.33 37.66 -16.92
C SER A 80 10.38 38.10 -17.94
N THR A 81 11.61 37.60 -17.90
CA THR A 81 12.71 38.08 -18.74
C THR A 81 13.01 37.13 -19.90
N SER A 82 12.97 35.83 -19.63
CA SER A 82 13.28 34.75 -20.55
C SER A 82 12.06 34.24 -21.30
N GLY A 83 10.85 34.50 -20.79
CA GLY A 83 9.62 33.93 -21.35
C GLY A 83 9.51 32.41 -21.11
N ALA A 84 10.26 31.86 -20.15
CA ALA A 84 10.17 30.45 -19.79
C ALA A 84 8.85 30.16 -19.07
N LEU A 85 8.03 29.32 -19.68
CA LEU A 85 6.76 28.82 -19.15
C LEU A 85 7.01 27.51 -18.39
N SER A 86 6.57 27.44 -17.14
CA SER A 86 6.68 26.24 -16.31
C SER A 86 5.38 25.93 -15.56
N LEU A 87 5.28 24.70 -15.09
CA LEU A 87 4.17 24.24 -14.28
C LEU A 87 4.32 24.74 -12.84
N ALA A 88 3.24 25.26 -12.24
CA ALA A 88 3.21 25.76 -10.86
C ALA A 88 2.27 24.96 -9.94
N LYS A 89 1.36 24.15 -10.50
CA LYS A 89 0.46 23.24 -9.76
C LYS A 89 0.28 21.91 -10.50
N THR A 90 -0.19 20.89 -9.80
CA THR A 90 -0.56 19.60 -10.42
C THR A 90 -1.71 19.75 -11.41
N LEU A 91 -1.80 18.84 -12.37
CA LEU A 91 -2.81 18.82 -13.43
C LEU A 91 -3.72 17.59 -13.26
N ASP A 92 -4.90 17.67 -13.85
CA ASP A 92 -5.84 16.56 -14.00
C ASP A 92 -6.56 16.74 -15.34
N ASP A 93 -6.26 15.85 -16.30
CA ASP A 93 -6.84 15.91 -17.65
C ASP A 93 -8.38 15.73 -17.63
N LYS A 94 -8.91 14.98 -16.66
CA LYS A 94 -10.36 14.75 -16.52
C LYS A 94 -11.09 16.01 -16.07
N THR A 95 -10.42 16.87 -15.30
CA THR A 95 -10.94 18.17 -14.89
C THR A 95 -10.71 19.23 -15.96
N THR A 96 -9.51 19.34 -16.51
CA THR A 96 -9.16 20.33 -17.54
C THR A 96 -8.05 19.81 -18.45
N SER A 97 -8.42 19.40 -19.67
CA SER A 97 -7.50 18.85 -20.68
C SER A 97 -6.79 19.93 -21.52
N THR A 98 -7.18 21.19 -21.42
CA THR A 98 -6.58 22.28 -22.20
C THR A 98 -6.69 23.62 -21.50
N TYR A 99 -5.58 24.36 -21.46
CA TYR A 99 -5.52 25.74 -20.97
C TYR A 99 -5.25 26.71 -22.11
N SER A 100 -5.95 27.84 -22.11
CA SER A 100 -5.74 28.94 -23.07
C SER A 100 -5.22 30.17 -22.33
N LEU A 101 -3.90 30.32 -22.26
CA LEU A 101 -3.23 31.41 -21.55
C LEU A 101 -3.11 32.61 -22.50
N THR A 102 -3.58 33.78 -22.08
CA THR A 102 -3.27 35.02 -22.81
C THR A 102 -1.94 35.56 -22.29
N VAL A 103 -0.93 35.58 -23.16
CA VAL A 103 0.41 36.07 -22.82
C VAL A 103 0.64 37.41 -23.49
N GLN A 104 1.09 38.38 -22.70
CA GLN A 104 1.53 39.68 -23.16
C GLN A 104 3.06 39.76 -23.14
N VAL A 105 3.63 40.34 -24.20
CA VAL A 105 5.04 40.73 -24.28
C VAL A 105 5.12 42.25 -24.49
N THR A 106 6.04 42.90 -23.78
CA THR A 106 6.30 44.35 -23.89
C THR A 106 7.78 44.63 -24.05
N ASP A 107 8.11 45.63 -24.88
CA ASP A 107 9.45 46.20 -25.05
C ASP A 107 9.68 47.42 -24.13
N GLY A 108 8.72 47.72 -23.24
CA GLY A 108 8.72 48.89 -22.36
C GLY A 108 7.96 50.11 -22.90
N ARG A 109 7.56 50.12 -24.18
CA ARG A 109 6.76 51.18 -24.80
C ARG A 109 5.51 50.66 -25.51
N ASN A 110 5.60 49.49 -26.14
CA ASN A 110 4.55 48.81 -26.88
C ASN A 110 4.28 47.42 -26.28
N ASN A 111 3.08 46.91 -26.55
CA ASN A 111 2.65 45.58 -26.10
C ASN A 111 2.11 44.78 -27.28
N ALA A 112 2.30 43.47 -27.23
CA ALA A 112 1.61 42.52 -28.09
C ALA A 112 1.13 41.31 -27.29
N GLU A 113 0.03 40.69 -27.73
CA GLU A 113 -0.60 39.57 -27.04
C GLU A 113 -0.92 38.42 -27.99
N ALA A 114 -0.81 37.19 -27.50
CA ALA A 114 -1.31 36.02 -28.18
C ALA A 114 -1.74 34.93 -27.19
N ILE A 115 -2.49 33.96 -27.70
CA ILE A 115 -2.96 32.81 -26.92
C ILE A 115 -1.92 31.69 -26.98
N MET A 116 -1.43 31.28 -25.81
CA MET A 116 -0.64 30.07 -25.63
C MET A 116 -1.60 28.95 -25.22
N THR A 117 -1.76 27.95 -26.08
CA THR A 117 -2.55 26.76 -25.76
C THR A 117 -1.64 25.75 -25.10
N VAL A 118 -1.94 25.34 -23.87
CA VAL A 118 -1.24 24.26 -23.18
C VAL A 118 -2.19 23.06 -23.13
N ASN A 119 -1.89 22.04 -23.93
CA ASN A 119 -2.63 20.78 -23.89
C ASN A 119 -2.10 19.94 -22.74
N VAL A 120 -2.99 19.45 -21.89
CA VAL A 120 -2.66 18.39 -20.94
C VAL A 120 -2.75 17.08 -21.68
N THR A 121 -1.67 16.30 -21.67
CA THR A 121 -1.72 14.95 -22.25
C THR A 121 -2.05 13.96 -21.13
N PRO A 122 -3.08 13.11 -21.30
CA PRO A 122 -3.41 12.08 -20.33
C PRO A 122 -2.22 11.18 -20.07
N GLN A 123 -2.17 10.66 -18.85
CA GLN A 123 -1.21 9.67 -18.43
C GLN A 123 -1.55 8.35 -19.14
N VAL A 124 -0.61 7.85 -19.94
CA VAL A 124 -0.77 6.52 -20.55
C VAL A 124 -0.47 5.50 -19.47
N VAL A 125 -1.51 4.76 -19.09
CA VAL A 125 -1.41 3.69 -18.12
C VAL A 125 -1.05 2.39 -18.82
N THR A 126 0.05 1.76 -18.41
CA THR A 126 0.37 0.38 -18.78
C THR A 126 0.05 -0.55 -17.63
N ILE A 127 -0.49 -1.73 -17.93
CA ILE A 127 -0.65 -2.80 -16.95
C ILE A 127 0.45 -3.81 -17.24
N SER A 128 1.29 -4.09 -16.25
CA SER A 128 2.30 -5.13 -16.29
C SER A 128 1.89 -6.28 -15.38
N THR A 129 2.05 -7.50 -15.87
CA THR A 129 1.97 -8.71 -15.05
C THR A 129 3.35 -9.03 -14.48
N PRO A 130 3.43 -9.60 -13.27
CA PRO A 130 4.72 -9.89 -12.66
C PRO A 130 5.49 -10.92 -13.48
N GLY A 131 6.82 -10.76 -13.53
CA GLY A 131 7.73 -11.71 -14.15
C GLY A 131 7.86 -13.00 -13.33
N PHE A 132 8.58 -14.01 -13.84
CA PHE A 132 8.93 -15.19 -13.02
C PHE A 132 9.87 -14.77 -11.88
N PRO A 133 9.65 -15.22 -10.62
CA PRO A 133 8.66 -16.22 -10.21
C PRO A 133 7.25 -15.69 -9.89
N GLY A 134 7.04 -14.39 -9.66
CA GLY A 134 5.75 -13.88 -9.18
C GLY A 134 4.56 -14.04 -10.13
N GLY A 135 4.77 -14.00 -11.45
CA GLY A 135 3.74 -14.30 -12.46
C GLY A 135 3.11 -15.68 -12.30
N SER A 136 3.78 -16.57 -11.58
CA SER A 136 3.31 -17.92 -11.32
C SER A 136 2.32 -18.04 -10.16
N PHE A 137 2.22 -17.01 -9.32
CA PHE A 137 1.17 -16.90 -8.31
C PHE A 137 -0.22 -16.69 -8.94
N PHE A 138 -0.26 -16.32 -10.22
CA PHE A 138 -1.47 -16.04 -11.00
C PHE A 138 -1.83 -17.18 -11.97
N ASP A 139 -1.52 -18.43 -11.62
CA ASP A 139 -1.82 -19.61 -12.44
C ASP A 139 -3.22 -20.20 -12.19
N GLY A 140 -3.96 -19.67 -11.20
CA GLY A 140 -5.31 -20.08 -10.86
C GLY A 140 -5.41 -21.47 -10.22
N ARG A 141 -4.28 -22.07 -9.82
CA ARG A 141 -4.27 -23.34 -9.11
C ARG A 141 -4.70 -23.16 -7.67
N LEU A 142 -5.54 -24.10 -7.23
CA LEU A 142 -5.91 -24.31 -5.84
C LEU A 142 -5.62 -25.77 -5.52
N ALA A 143 -5.41 -26.08 -4.25
CA ALA A 143 -5.39 -27.45 -3.77
C ALA A 143 -5.78 -27.45 -2.31
N ASP A 144 -6.81 -28.22 -1.94
CA ASP A 144 -7.27 -28.32 -0.55
C ASP A 144 -7.56 -26.96 0.10
N ALA A 145 -7.91 -25.95 -0.72
CA ALA A 145 -8.01 -24.58 -0.26
C ALA A 145 -9.24 -24.31 0.57
N ASP A 146 -9.08 -23.56 1.66
CA ASP A 146 -10.13 -23.35 2.63
C ASP A 146 -11.23 -22.42 2.11
N TYR A 147 -12.50 -22.83 2.24
CA TYR A 147 -13.62 -21.89 2.23
C TYR A 147 -14.16 -21.72 3.65
N TRP A 148 -14.64 -20.51 3.94
CA TRP A 148 -14.94 -20.02 5.29
C TRP A 148 -16.43 -19.79 5.54
N SER A 149 -17.26 -19.87 4.51
CA SER A 149 -18.71 -19.81 4.64
C SER A 149 -19.43 -20.52 3.50
N ASP A 150 -20.72 -20.81 3.69
CA ASP A 150 -21.55 -21.48 2.69
C ASP A 150 -21.83 -20.61 1.45
N GLN A 151 -21.58 -19.29 1.54
CA GLN A 151 -21.86 -18.32 0.48
C GLN A 151 -20.65 -17.41 0.25
N PRO A 152 -20.32 -17.05 -1.01
CA PRO A 152 -19.20 -16.17 -1.28
C PRO A 152 -19.47 -14.75 -0.75
N GLU A 153 -18.54 -14.22 0.03
CA GLU A 153 -18.59 -12.85 0.56
C GLU A 153 -17.20 -12.25 0.78
N ILE A 154 -17.13 -10.94 0.93
CA ILE A 154 -15.93 -10.24 1.41
C ILE A 154 -16.02 -10.17 2.94
N LEU A 155 -15.15 -10.95 3.61
CA LEU A 155 -15.07 -11.04 5.07
C LEU A 155 -14.53 -9.75 5.67
N SER A 156 -13.48 -9.17 5.07
CA SER A 156 -12.93 -7.86 5.45
C SER A 156 -12.26 -7.17 4.28
N ALA A 157 -12.22 -5.84 4.36
CA ALA A 157 -11.54 -4.99 3.39
C ALA A 157 -11.06 -3.69 4.06
N GLY A 158 -10.49 -3.85 5.26
CA GLY A 158 -9.89 -2.74 6.00
C GLY A 158 -8.50 -2.43 5.47
N LEU A 159 -8.01 -1.23 5.75
CA LEU A 159 -6.60 -0.91 5.49
C LEU A 159 -5.75 -1.81 6.39
N GLY A 160 -4.93 -2.66 5.77
CA GLY A 160 -3.98 -3.51 6.49
C GLY A 160 -2.72 -2.71 6.77
N PHE A 161 -2.06 -2.28 5.70
CA PHE A 161 -0.74 -1.68 5.74
C PHE A 161 -0.82 -0.26 5.18
N ALA A 162 -0.08 0.68 5.77
CA ALA A 162 0.00 2.05 5.25
C ALA A 162 1.46 2.42 4.97
N ASP A 163 1.67 3.15 3.88
CA ASP A 163 2.95 3.76 3.46
C ASP A 163 4.10 2.77 3.30
N ILE A 164 3.78 1.67 2.63
CA ILE A 164 4.78 0.75 2.11
C ILE A 164 5.57 1.51 1.04
N VAL A 165 6.90 1.39 1.09
CA VAL A 165 7.77 1.73 -0.05
C VAL A 165 7.73 0.52 -0.98
N GLY A 166 6.97 0.65 -2.06
CA GLY A 166 6.65 -0.46 -2.96
C GLY A 166 7.70 -0.80 -4.01
N ILE A 167 8.81 -0.05 -4.11
CA ILE A 167 9.94 -0.35 -5.02
C ILE A 167 11.31 -0.10 -4.38
N GLU A 168 12.37 -0.40 -5.13
CA GLU A 168 13.76 -0.13 -4.77
C GLU A 168 14.05 1.37 -4.72
N VAL A 169 14.41 1.87 -3.55
CA VAL A 169 15.06 3.17 -3.35
C VAL A 169 16.56 2.95 -3.18
N ASP A 170 17.39 3.91 -3.62
CA ASP A 170 18.86 3.82 -3.53
C ASP A 170 19.34 3.48 -2.10
N GLU A 171 18.66 4.00 -1.08
CA GLU A 171 18.91 3.69 0.32
C GLU A 171 17.62 3.90 1.15
N ILE A 172 17.19 2.88 1.91
CA ILE A 172 16.14 3.04 2.92
C ILE A 172 16.81 3.56 4.21
N THR A 173 16.46 4.78 4.62
CA THR A 173 16.95 5.40 5.86
C THR A 173 15.80 5.55 6.87
N GLU A 174 16.12 5.61 8.16
CA GLU A 174 15.13 5.90 9.21
C GLU A 174 14.36 7.20 8.90
N ALA A 175 15.08 8.25 8.46
CA ALA A 175 14.46 9.52 8.09
C ALA A 175 13.48 9.41 6.92
N LEU A 176 13.77 8.56 5.92
CA LEU A 176 12.83 8.31 4.82
C LEU A 176 11.57 7.61 5.34
N VAL A 177 11.73 6.54 6.11
CA VAL A 177 10.63 5.76 6.70
C VAL A 177 9.79 6.65 7.62
N GLU A 178 10.41 7.46 8.48
CA GLU A 178 9.73 8.44 9.32
C GLU A 178 8.99 9.51 8.49
N SER A 179 9.59 10.00 7.40
CA SER A 179 9.00 11.06 6.58
C SER A 179 7.69 10.65 5.89
N ILE A 180 7.53 9.35 5.66
CA ILE A 180 6.33 8.74 5.10
C ILE A 180 5.48 8.08 6.18
N GLY A 181 5.89 8.16 7.45
CA GLY A 181 5.21 7.60 8.61
C GLY A 181 5.16 6.07 8.66
N GLY A 182 6.12 5.38 8.05
CA GLY A 182 6.33 3.95 8.20
C GLY A 182 6.96 3.60 9.55
N ALA A 183 7.15 2.30 9.81
CA ALA A 183 7.73 1.81 11.05
C ALA A 183 9.18 1.35 10.84
N TRP A 184 10.03 1.68 11.81
CA TRP A 184 11.44 1.31 11.82
C TRP A 184 11.80 0.69 13.15
N ALA A 185 12.54 -0.41 13.11
CA ALA A 185 13.05 -1.10 14.28
C ALA A 185 14.54 -1.37 14.07
N SER A 186 15.38 -0.81 14.94
CA SER A 186 16.85 -0.92 14.86
C SER A 186 17.45 -1.48 16.14
N ASN A 187 18.71 -1.93 16.07
CA ASN A 187 19.42 -2.58 17.18
C ASN A 187 18.75 -3.91 17.59
N ILE A 188 18.22 -4.63 16.60
CA ILE A 188 17.58 -5.91 16.84
C ILE A 188 18.66 -6.96 17.02
N GLY A 189 18.67 -7.58 18.21
CA GLY A 189 19.66 -8.56 18.60
C GLY A 189 19.32 -9.94 18.06
N CYS A 190 19.79 -10.25 16.86
CA CYS A 190 19.70 -11.61 16.32
C CYS A 190 20.83 -12.50 16.86
N GLU A 191 20.57 -13.78 17.16
CA GLU A 191 21.58 -14.70 17.69
C GLU A 191 22.74 -14.98 16.71
N ASP A 192 22.54 -14.82 15.40
CA ASP A 192 23.54 -15.08 14.35
C ASP A 192 24.49 -13.87 14.05
N ALA A 193 24.27 -12.75 14.74
CA ALA A 193 25.07 -11.51 14.83
C ALA A 193 25.01 -10.49 13.66
N ALA A 194 25.26 -9.23 14.09
CA ALA A 194 25.02 -7.90 13.52
C ALA A 194 23.59 -7.38 13.79
N ASP A 195 23.51 -6.23 14.46
CA ASP A 195 22.26 -5.50 14.68
C ASP A 195 21.51 -5.37 13.34
N ARG A 196 20.32 -5.97 13.24
CA ARG A 196 19.47 -5.80 12.07
C ARG A 196 18.60 -4.58 12.23
N THR A 197 18.20 -4.06 11.08
CA THR A 197 17.15 -3.06 10.99
C THR A 197 16.02 -3.65 10.17
N PHE A 198 14.83 -3.64 10.74
CA PHE A 198 13.61 -3.96 10.03
C PHE A 198 12.84 -2.69 9.71
N THR A 199 12.27 -2.69 8.52
CA THR A 199 11.34 -1.66 8.05
C THR A 199 10.13 -2.37 7.50
N THR A 200 8.98 -1.73 7.61
CA THR A 200 7.74 -2.26 7.05
C THR A 200 7.57 -1.98 5.55
N THR A 201 8.62 -1.46 4.91
CA THR A 201 8.57 -0.83 3.60
C THR A 201 9.44 -1.52 2.55
N ARG A 202 9.66 -2.83 2.62
CA ARG A 202 10.63 -3.51 1.74
C ARG A 202 10.03 -4.67 0.96
N THR A 203 9.22 -4.36 -0.05
CA THR A 203 8.75 -5.35 -1.03
C THR A 203 8.71 -4.75 -2.43
N THR A 204 9.29 -5.44 -3.42
CA THR A 204 9.25 -4.99 -4.82
C THR A 204 7.93 -5.46 -5.46
N MET A 205 6.95 -4.57 -5.51
CA MET A 205 5.62 -4.92 -6.02
C MET A 205 5.67 -5.43 -7.48
N GLU A 206 6.55 -4.88 -8.30
CA GLU A 206 6.74 -5.29 -9.71
C GLU A 206 7.13 -6.77 -9.89
N GLN A 207 7.74 -7.39 -8.88
CA GLN A 207 8.16 -8.79 -8.96
C GLN A 207 7.01 -9.77 -8.70
N VAL A 208 6.01 -9.38 -7.89
CA VAL A 208 5.02 -10.33 -7.34
C VAL A 208 3.55 -9.85 -7.44
N PHE A 209 3.30 -8.65 -7.95
CA PHE A 209 1.96 -8.07 -8.16
C PHE A 209 1.71 -7.75 -9.64
N ILE A 210 0.43 -7.73 -10.04
CA ILE A 210 -0.01 -7.05 -11.26
C ILE A 210 0.02 -5.55 -10.96
N VAL A 211 0.73 -4.79 -11.79
CA VAL A 211 1.03 -3.39 -11.53
C VAL A 211 0.44 -2.49 -12.61
N GLN A 212 -0.20 -1.42 -12.17
CA GLN A 212 -0.57 -0.28 -12.98
C GLN A 212 0.59 0.72 -12.96
N ASN A 213 1.28 0.89 -14.08
CA ASN A 213 2.35 1.86 -14.21
C ASN A 213 1.92 3.02 -15.11
N PRO A 214 1.70 4.20 -14.53
CA PRO A 214 1.32 5.35 -15.32
C PRO A 214 2.54 6.29 -15.57
N TYR A 215 3.76 5.97 -15.11
CA TYR A 215 4.99 6.76 -15.32
C TYR A 215 6.01 6.08 -16.25
N ALA A 216 5.51 5.37 -17.26
CA ALA A 216 6.27 4.72 -18.33
C ALA A 216 7.20 3.57 -17.90
N ASP A 217 7.85 3.62 -16.73
CA ASP A 217 8.72 2.55 -16.20
C ASP A 217 8.85 2.51 -14.65
N GLU A 218 8.26 3.44 -13.88
CA GLU A 218 8.33 3.46 -12.39
C GLU A 218 6.97 3.78 -11.74
N PHE A 219 6.74 3.41 -10.47
CA PHE A 219 5.59 3.93 -9.70
C PHE A 219 5.76 5.43 -9.41
N LYS A 220 4.66 6.15 -9.15
CA LYS A 220 4.69 7.56 -8.68
C LYS A 220 5.65 7.67 -7.49
N ASP A 221 6.65 8.53 -7.58
CA ASP A 221 7.65 8.74 -6.52
C ASP A 221 8.26 7.43 -5.99
N GLY A 222 8.36 6.39 -6.83
CA GLY A 222 8.81 5.08 -6.40
C GLY A 222 7.88 4.35 -5.43
N ALA A 223 6.56 4.44 -5.63
CA ALA A 223 5.56 3.81 -4.77
C ALA A 223 5.72 4.20 -3.29
N ILE A 224 6.33 5.35 -3.00
CA ILE A 224 6.53 5.84 -1.65
C ILE A 224 5.18 6.31 -1.11
N GLY A 225 4.75 5.77 0.04
CA GLY A 225 3.51 6.17 0.68
C GLY A 225 2.26 5.47 0.14
N LEU A 226 2.40 4.31 -0.52
CA LEU A 226 1.23 3.51 -0.92
C LEU A 226 0.68 2.74 0.29
N ASP A 227 -0.64 2.66 0.37
CA ASP A 227 -1.32 1.78 1.29
C ASP A 227 -1.53 0.40 0.66
N ALA A 228 -1.49 -0.66 1.48
CA ALA A 228 -1.96 -1.99 1.09
C ALA A 228 -3.20 -2.42 1.89
N LEU A 229 -4.16 -2.94 1.16
CA LEU A 229 -5.49 -3.31 1.59
C LEU A 229 -5.66 -4.81 1.32
N PRO A 230 -5.51 -5.67 2.35
CA PRO A 230 -5.90 -7.06 2.28
C PRO A 230 -7.42 -7.17 2.21
N MET A 231 -7.92 -7.59 1.05
CA MET A 231 -9.33 -7.95 0.86
C MET A 231 -9.46 -9.45 1.10
N VAL A 232 -10.08 -9.79 2.23
CA VAL A 232 -10.28 -11.17 2.67
C VAL A 232 -11.65 -11.66 2.21
N ILE A 233 -11.69 -12.82 1.57
CA ILE A 233 -12.86 -13.38 0.88
C ILE A 233 -13.15 -14.80 1.40
N SER A 234 -14.43 -15.12 1.57
CA SER A 234 -14.81 -16.39 2.20
C SER A 234 -14.48 -17.61 1.33
N TRP A 235 -14.46 -17.45 0.01
CA TRP A 235 -14.13 -18.49 -0.96
C TRP A 235 -12.80 -18.12 -1.64
N PRO A 236 -11.87 -19.08 -1.83
CA PRO A 236 -10.56 -18.79 -2.39
C PRO A 236 -10.66 -18.29 -3.83
N VAL A 237 -9.79 -17.35 -4.20
CA VAL A 237 -9.75 -16.75 -5.53
C VAL A 237 -9.04 -17.64 -6.53
N ARG A 238 -9.58 -17.72 -7.74
CA ARG A 238 -8.88 -18.23 -8.91
C ARG A 238 -7.93 -17.13 -9.44
N THR A 239 -6.69 -17.15 -8.99
CA THR A 239 -5.74 -16.03 -9.15
C THR A 239 -5.47 -15.57 -10.59
N ASN A 240 -5.60 -16.45 -11.59
CA ASN A 240 -5.45 -16.07 -13.02
C ASN A 240 -6.60 -15.20 -13.56
N THR A 241 -7.63 -14.94 -12.75
CA THR A 241 -8.77 -14.07 -13.09
C THR A 241 -8.67 -12.68 -12.48
N ILE A 242 -7.65 -12.42 -11.65
CA ILE A 242 -7.44 -11.10 -11.03
C ILE A 242 -7.05 -10.09 -12.12
N ASP A 243 -7.83 -9.01 -12.22
CA ASP A 243 -7.51 -7.83 -13.00
C ASP A 243 -7.71 -6.56 -12.17
N LEU A 244 -6.87 -5.54 -12.37
CA LEU A 244 -6.97 -4.29 -11.62
C LEU A 244 -8.31 -3.58 -11.84
N SER A 245 -8.92 -3.75 -13.01
CA SER A 245 -10.22 -3.18 -13.34
C SER A 245 -11.37 -3.86 -12.58
N ASP A 246 -11.13 -4.99 -11.92
CA ASP A 246 -12.14 -5.68 -11.11
C ASP A 246 -12.51 -4.88 -9.87
N PHE A 247 -11.67 -3.99 -9.37
CA PHE A 247 -11.84 -3.38 -8.05
C PHE A 247 -12.23 -1.89 -8.12
N ARG A 248 -13.14 -1.47 -7.24
CA ARG A 248 -13.44 -0.06 -6.95
C ARG A 248 -13.38 0.17 -5.45
N ILE A 249 -12.55 1.12 -5.04
CA ILE A 249 -12.34 1.48 -3.64
C ILE A 249 -12.91 2.88 -3.42
N THR A 250 -14.00 3.00 -2.65
CA THR A 250 -14.55 4.30 -2.26
C THR A 250 -13.89 4.76 -0.97
N VAL A 251 -13.40 5.98 -0.95
CA VAL A 251 -12.78 6.60 0.23
C VAL A 251 -13.69 7.68 0.84
N SER A 252 -13.41 8.09 2.08
CA SER A 252 -14.27 8.94 2.91
C SER A 252 -14.64 10.32 2.32
N ASN A 253 -13.87 10.84 1.37
CA ASN A 253 -14.19 12.07 0.65
C ASN A 253 -15.13 11.85 -0.56
N GLY A 254 -15.54 10.61 -0.82
CA GLY A 254 -16.42 10.21 -1.92
C GLY A 254 -15.70 9.80 -3.20
N ASP A 255 -14.37 9.92 -3.26
CA ASP A 255 -13.60 9.51 -4.44
C ASP A 255 -13.61 7.99 -4.59
N VAL A 256 -13.55 7.55 -5.86
CA VAL A 256 -13.42 6.14 -6.22
C VAL A 256 -12.05 5.91 -6.83
N VAL A 257 -11.26 5.06 -6.17
CA VAL A 257 -9.89 4.70 -6.54
C VAL A 257 -9.87 3.34 -7.22
N ILE A 258 -9.11 3.22 -8.29
CA ILE A 258 -8.69 1.94 -8.88
C ILE A 258 -7.31 1.63 -8.29
N PRO A 259 -7.07 0.43 -7.72
CA PRO A 259 -5.77 0.08 -7.18
C PRO A 259 -4.65 0.23 -8.20
N SER A 260 -3.49 0.71 -7.73
CA SER A 260 -2.26 0.76 -8.52
C SER A 260 -1.60 -0.61 -8.67
N SER A 261 -1.95 -1.57 -7.81
CA SER A 261 -1.55 -2.96 -7.99
C SER A 261 -2.51 -3.92 -7.30
N ALA A 262 -2.46 -5.19 -7.69
CA ALA A 262 -3.19 -6.28 -7.07
C ALA A 262 -2.35 -7.56 -7.11
N GLY A 263 -2.37 -8.32 -6.01
CA GLY A 263 -1.64 -9.56 -5.91
C GLY A 263 -2.11 -10.40 -4.73
N VAL A 264 -1.42 -11.50 -4.52
CA VAL A 264 -1.73 -12.48 -3.47
C VAL A 264 -0.56 -12.69 -2.53
N PHE A 265 0.60 -12.08 -2.78
CA PHE A 265 1.73 -12.15 -1.85
C PHE A 265 1.41 -11.39 -0.55
N PRO A 266 1.73 -11.94 0.64
CA PRO A 266 2.48 -13.18 0.88
C PRO A 266 1.67 -14.49 0.87
N ASN A 267 0.33 -14.45 0.80
CA ASN A 267 -0.60 -15.59 0.68
C ASN A 267 -0.43 -16.40 -0.63
N VAL A 268 0.71 -17.07 -0.81
CA VAL A 268 1.16 -17.71 -2.06
C VAL A 268 0.80 -19.20 -2.17
N GLU A 269 0.32 -19.75 -1.08
CA GLU A 269 -0.06 -21.11 -0.78
C GLU A 269 -1.35 -21.47 -1.52
N ILE A 270 -1.35 -22.63 -2.19
CA ILE A 270 -2.48 -23.06 -3.03
C ILE A 270 -3.70 -23.48 -2.21
N ASN A 271 -3.51 -23.71 -0.92
CA ASN A 271 -4.52 -24.05 0.07
C ASN A 271 -5.09 -22.80 0.80
N GLU A 272 -4.59 -21.59 0.51
CA GLU A 272 -4.83 -20.40 1.35
C GLU A 272 -5.17 -19.13 0.56
N ARG A 273 -5.70 -19.25 -0.66
CA ARG A 273 -6.01 -18.14 -1.59
C ARG A 273 -7.22 -17.27 -1.22
N ASN A 274 -7.42 -16.95 0.05
CA ASN A 274 -8.56 -16.17 0.51
C ASN A 274 -8.26 -14.68 0.69
N VAL A 275 -7.08 -14.22 0.29
CA VAL A 275 -6.68 -12.82 0.42
C VAL A 275 -6.11 -12.28 -0.88
N ILE A 276 -6.66 -11.16 -1.32
CA ILE A 276 -6.09 -10.34 -2.40
C ILE A 276 -5.58 -9.06 -1.77
N VAL A 277 -4.30 -8.76 -1.94
CA VAL A 277 -3.67 -7.54 -1.47
C VAL A 277 -3.75 -6.50 -2.59
N LEU A 278 -4.52 -5.45 -2.36
CA LEU A 278 -4.66 -4.30 -3.26
C LEU A 278 -3.76 -3.18 -2.75
N ALA A 279 -3.03 -2.49 -3.62
CA ALA A 279 -2.24 -1.33 -3.19
C ALA A 279 -2.59 -0.07 -3.97
N GLY A 280 -2.55 1.07 -3.30
CA GLY A 280 -2.89 2.38 -3.87
C GLY A 280 -2.88 3.48 -2.81
N GLU A 281 -3.15 4.71 -3.22
CA GLU A 281 -3.37 5.81 -2.28
C GLU A 281 -4.81 5.70 -1.74
N PHE A 282 -5.02 5.11 -0.57
CA PHE A 282 -6.36 4.86 0.01
C PHE A 282 -6.65 5.68 1.27
N ALA A 283 -5.64 6.06 2.04
CA ALA A 283 -5.79 6.73 3.32
C ALA A 283 -4.78 7.88 3.52
N ASN A 284 -4.82 8.54 4.69
CA ASN A 284 -3.86 9.62 5.05
C ASN A 284 -3.54 9.71 6.56
N LYS A 285 -3.59 8.58 7.28
CA LYS A 285 -3.16 8.44 8.69
C LYS A 285 -3.89 9.21 9.75
N LYS A 286 -5.08 9.70 9.42
CA LYS A 286 -5.88 10.47 10.35
C LYS A 286 -6.96 9.60 10.97
N PRO A 287 -7.24 9.74 12.28
CA PRO A 287 -8.44 9.15 12.86
C PRO A 287 -9.67 9.73 12.17
N SER A 288 -10.76 8.98 12.11
CA SER A 288 -12.00 9.37 11.42
C SER A 288 -12.61 10.66 11.95
N THR A 289 -12.24 11.07 13.17
CA THR A 289 -12.67 12.32 13.80
C THR A 289 -11.97 13.55 13.23
N ASP A 290 -10.86 13.40 12.52
CA ASP A 290 -10.16 14.51 11.88
C ASP A 290 -10.92 14.92 10.61
N PRO A 291 -11.22 16.23 10.42
CA PRO A 291 -12.00 16.70 9.27
C PRO A 291 -11.30 16.47 7.92
N ASP A 292 -9.98 16.30 7.92
CA ASP A 292 -9.20 16.03 6.73
C ASP A 292 -8.94 14.52 6.55
N ALA A 293 -9.59 13.65 7.33
CA ALA A 293 -9.35 12.22 7.28
C ALA A 293 -9.78 11.60 5.94
N ARG A 294 -8.86 10.85 5.35
CA ARG A 294 -9.07 9.99 4.20
C ARG A 294 -8.86 8.54 4.61
N TYR A 295 -9.84 7.69 4.37
CA TYR A 295 -9.78 6.25 4.64
C TYR A 295 -10.79 5.51 3.76
N VAL A 296 -10.59 4.19 3.61
CA VAL A 296 -11.48 3.31 2.85
C VAL A 296 -12.86 3.26 3.52
N THR A 297 -13.91 3.39 2.72
CA THR A 297 -15.30 3.25 3.17
C THR A 297 -16.06 2.13 2.46
N LYS A 298 -15.63 1.75 1.26
CA LYS A 298 -16.19 0.62 0.52
C LYS A 298 -15.16 -0.01 -0.39
N VAL A 299 -15.10 -1.34 -0.41
CA VAL A 299 -14.44 -2.12 -1.46
C VAL A 299 -15.50 -2.89 -2.22
N GLU A 300 -15.47 -2.80 -3.55
CA GLU A 300 -16.44 -3.42 -4.43
C GLU A 300 -15.76 -4.11 -5.61
N ILE A 301 -16.23 -5.32 -5.92
CA ILE A 301 -15.81 -6.07 -7.10
C ILE A 301 -16.81 -5.75 -8.22
N VAL A 302 -16.33 -5.12 -9.29
CA VAL A 302 -17.12 -4.70 -10.45
C VAL A 302 -16.80 -5.47 -11.74
N GLY A 303 -15.70 -6.22 -11.76
CA GLY A 303 -15.27 -7.05 -12.88
C GLY A 303 -15.50 -8.55 -12.65
N GLU A 304 -14.92 -9.37 -13.52
CA GLU A 304 -15.15 -10.83 -13.57
C GLU A 304 -14.09 -11.59 -12.75
N LEU A 305 -14.12 -11.40 -11.43
CA LEU A 305 -13.27 -12.14 -10.51
C LEU A 305 -13.92 -13.49 -10.14
N ILE A 306 -13.21 -14.60 -10.31
CA ILE A 306 -13.75 -15.94 -10.03
C ILE A 306 -13.31 -16.44 -8.65
N LEU A 307 -14.27 -16.78 -7.81
CA LEU A 307 -14.09 -17.50 -6.54
C LEU A 307 -14.46 -18.97 -6.70
N VAL A 308 -13.79 -19.84 -5.96
CA VAL A 308 -14.03 -21.29 -5.98
C VAL A 308 -14.56 -21.74 -4.62
N GLY A 309 -15.71 -22.39 -4.60
CA GLY A 309 -16.39 -22.84 -3.39
C GLY A 309 -16.49 -24.36 -3.25
N PRO A 310 -17.44 -24.84 -2.43
CA PRO A 310 -17.65 -26.27 -2.19
C PRO A 310 -17.78 -27.07 -3.49
N ASN A 311 -17.07 -28.21 -3.55
CA ASN A 311 -17.05 -29.10 -4.72
C ASN A 311 -16.54 -28.45 -6.02
N GLY A 312 -15.68 -27.42 -5.92
CA GLY A 312 -15.12 -26.72 -7.08
C GLY A 312 -16.10 -25.79 -7.79
N GLN A 313 -17.19 -25.38 -7.12
CA GLN A 313 -18.16 -24.45 -7.67
C GLN A 313 -17.49 -23.10 -7.97
N GLU A 314 -17.57 -22.64 -9.21
CA GLU A 314 -17.13 -21.29 -9.57
C GLU A 314 -18.25 -20.26 -9.32
N PHE A 315 -17.86 -19.09 -8.83
CA PHE A 315 -18.73 -17.95 -8.60
C PHE A 315 -18.07 -16.68 -9.12
N ASN A 316 -18.75 -15.94 -9.99
CA ASN A 316 -18.32 -14.60 -10.38
C ASN A 316 -18.66 -13.61 -9.25
N ALA A 317 -17.64 -13.02 -8.63
CA ALA A 317 -17.77 -12.12 -7.50
C ALA A 317 -18.25 -10.70 -7.85
N GLN A 318 -18.55 -10.42 -9.12
CA GLN A 318 -19.12 -9.15 -9.53
C GLN A 318 -20.36 -8.77 -8.67
N GLY A 319 -20.30 -7.60 -8.06
CA GLY A 319 -21.34 -7.05 -7.19
C GLY A 319 -21.15 -7.36 -5.70
N LEU A 320 -20.17 -8.18 -5.31
CA LEU A 320 -19.78 -8.30 -3.91
C LEU A 320 -19.10 -7.00 -3.44
N PHE A 321 -19.43 -6.57 -2.22
CA PHE A 321 -18.83 -5.41 -1.60
C PHE A 321 -18.72 -5.55 -0.08
N LYS A 322 -17.82 -4.76 0.51
CA LYS A 322 -17.69 -4.59 1.96
C LYS A 322 -17.60 -3.11 2.29
N GLU A 323 -18.40 -2.66 3.25
CA GLU A 323 -18.30 -1.31 3.80
C GLU A 323 -17.45 -1.30 5.08
N THR A 324 -16.73 -0.19 5.25
CA THR A 324 -15.93 0.13 6.44
C THR A 324 -16.29 1.54 6.88
N PHE A 325 -16.29 1.80 8.19
CA PHE A 325 -16.83 3.06 8.74
C PHE A 325 -15.82 3.85 9.56
N SER A 326 -14.61 3.33 9.70
CA SER A 326 -13.57 3.90 10.54
C SER A 326 -12.19 3.73 9.92
N SER A 327 -11.35 4.73 10.14
CA SER A 327 -9.92 4.71 9.89
C SER A 327 -9.24 3.69 10.79
N PRO A 328 -8.22 2.94 10.32
CA PRO A 328 -7.42 2.05 11.17
C PRO A 328 -6.65 2.79 12.29
N TYR A 329 -6.61 4.12 12.21
CA TYR A 329 -6.03 5.01 13.22
C TYR A 329 -7.02 5.36 14.34
N ASP A 330 -8.27 4.89 14.26
CA ASP A 330 -9.21 4.95 15.36
C ASP A 330 -8.86 3.92 16.44
N GLU A 331 -9.16 4.26 17.70
CA GLU A 331 -8.87 3.40 18.85
C GLU A 331 -9.48 1.99 18.69
N ASN A 332 -8.69 0.95 18.92
CA ASN A 332 -9.06 -0.46 18.80
C ASN A 332 -9.57 -0.87 17.40
N ASN A 333 -9.14 -0.18 16.34
CA ASN A 333 -9.50 -0.51 14.96
C ASN A 333 -8.35 -1.17 14.17
N GLY A 334 -7.40 -1.80 14.87
CA GLY A 334 -6.37 -2.65 14.28
C GLY A 334 -6.89 -4.01 13.79
N PRO A 335 -5.98 -4.97 13.56
CA PRO A 335 -6.34 -6.28 12.99
C PRO A 335 -7.21 -7.10 13.93
N ARG A 336 -8.02 -8.00 13.34
CA ARG A 336 -8.91 -8.91 14.07
C ARG A 336 -9.06 -10.24 13.31
N LEU A 337 -9.70 -11.22 13.94
CA LEU A 337 -10.07 -12.47 13.29
C LEU A 337 -11.33 -12.26 12.43
N VAL A 338 -11.40 -13.02 11.34
CA VAL A 338 -12.57 -13.09 10.44
C VAL A 338 -13.02 -14.52 10.16
N GLY A 339 -12.34 -15.48 10.78
CA GLY A 339 -12.72 -16.88 10.76
C GLY A 339 -11.85 -17.70 11.70
N ALA A 340 -12.44 -18.74 12.28
CA ALA A 340 -11.72 -19.80 12.96
C ALA A 340 -12.31 -21.15 12.57
N LYS A 341 -11.48 -22.11 12.18
CA LYS A 341 -11.92 -23.41 11.66
C LYS A 341 -11.09 -24.55 12.23
N LEU A 342 -11.76 -25.56 12.78
CA LEU A 342 -11.12 -26.74 13.36
C LEU A 342 -11.17 -27.92 12.41
N ASN A 343 -9.99 -28.37 11.96
CA ASN A 343 -9.80 -29.56 11.13
C ASN A 343 -8.94 -30.60 11.87
N TYR A 344 -9.00 -31.86 11.43
CA TYR A 344 -7.93 -32.79 11.77
C TYR A 344 -6.64 -32.38 11.05
N CYS A 345 -5.50 -32.52 11.71
CA CYS A 345 -4.22 -32.45 11.00
C CYS A 345 -4.19 -33.59 9.97
N ASP A 346 -3.82 -33.27 8.73
CA ASP A 346 -3.75 -34.23 7.62
C ASP A 346 -2.41 -34.09 6.90
N PRO A 347 -1.53 -35.11 6.97
CA PRO A 347 -0.20 -35.02 6.36
C PRO A 347 -0.25 -35.10 4.83
N ASN A 348 -1.44 -35.30 4.25
CA ASN A 348 -1.66 -35.34 2.81
C ASN A 348 -2.37 -34.10 2.28
N ALA A 349 -2.77 -33.17 3.16
CA ALA A 349 -3.27 -31.87 2.71
C ALA A 349 -2.18 -31.19 1.90
N ALA A 350 -2.56 -30.54 0.79
CA ALA A 350 -1.64 -29.64 0.13
C ALA A 350 -1.21 -28.55 1.11
N GLU A 351 0.07 -28.53 1.47
CA GLU A 351 0.73 -27.48 2.24
C GLU A 351 1.95 -27.03 1.43
N GLY A 352 2.14 -25.71 1.33
CA GLY A 352 3.27 -25.08 0.64
C GLY A 352 2.92 -24.29 -0.62
N ALA A 353 3.79 -23.31 -0.89
CA ALA A 353 3.67 -22.38 -2.01
C ALA A 353 3.29 -23.04 -3.34
N SER A 354 2.49 -22.32 -4.14
CA SER A 354 2.12 -22.69 -5.52
C SER A 354 3.28 -23.10 -6.43
N ILE A 355 4.53 -22.77 -6.08
CA ILE A 355 5.75 -23.09 -6.83
C ILE A 355 6.98 -23.17 -5.94
N GLN A 356 7.96 -23.97 -6.37
CA GLN A 356 9.35 -23.91 -5.92
C GLN A 356 9.89 -22.50 -6.19
N LEU A 357 9.80 -21.62 -5.20
CA LEU A 357 10.72 -20.51 -5.09
C LEU A 357 12.15 -21.08 -5.20
N PRO A 358 13.11 -20.37 -5.81
CA PRO A 358 14.49 -20.84 -5.94
C PRO A 358 15.20 -21.06 -4.59
N VAL A 359 14.54 -20.72 -3.48
CA VAL A 359 14.93 -21.03 -2.11
C VAL A 359 14.00 -22.10 -1.58
N GLN A 360 14.57 -23.17 -1.00
CA GLN A 360 13.81 -24.17 -0.28
C GLN A 360 13.25 -23.51 0.98
N GLN A 361 11.93 -23.24 0.99
CA GLN A 361 11.28 -22.77 2.20
C GLN A 361 11.36 -23.88 3.26
N PRO A 362 11.69 -23.56 4.53
CA PRO A 362 11.52 -24.50 5.61
C PRO A 362 10.04 -24.89 5.69
N GLY A 363 9.74 -26.13 6.08
CA GLY A 363 8.36 -26.49 6.37
C GLY A 363 7.86 -25.65 7.55
N ASN A 364 6.70 -25.03 7.39
CA ASN A 364 6.02 -24.20 8.37
C ASN A 364 4.73 -24.84 8.93
N ASP A 365 4.35 -26.01 8.39
CA ASP A 365 3.16 -26.75 8.80
C ASP A 365 3.30 -27.46 10.17
N GLU A 366 2.19 -28.00 10.67
CA GLU A 366 2.15 -28.68 11.97
C GLU A 366 3.08 -29.91 12.07
N TYR A 367 3.36 -30.59 10.97
CA TYR A 367 4.20 -31.78 10.94
C TYR A 367 5.68 -31.40 10.93
N ALA A 368 6.03 -30.34 10.20
CA ALA A 368 7.36 -29.76 10.20
C ALA A 368 7.76 -29.32 11.63
N LEU A 369 6.87 -28.62 12.33
CA LEU A 369 7.14 -28.08 13.66
C LEU A 369 6.98 -29.14 14.77
N TYR A 370 5.91 -29.94 14.72
CA TYR A 370 5.46 -30.76 15.87
C TYR A 370 5.30 -32.25 15.56
N GLY A 371 5.77 -32.76 14.43
CA GLY A 371 5.54 -34.14 13.97
C GLY A 371 5.77 -35.23 15.02
N ASP A 372 6.82 -35.12 15.84
CA ASP A 372 7.10 -36.08 16.93
C ASP A 372 6.00 -36.08 18.02
N LEU A 373 5.50 -34.89 18.38
CA LEU A 373 4.42 -34.73 19.37
C LEU A 373 3.08 -35.25 18.82
N LEU A 374 2.82 -35.01 17.53
CA LEU A 374 1.62 -35.51 16.85
C LEU A 374 1.63 -37.04 16.76
N ALA A 375 2.77 -37.64 16.40
CA ALA A 375 2.95 -39.09 16.37
C ALA A 375 2.81 -39.72 17.76
N GLN A 376 3.35 -39.08 18.80
CA GLN A 376 3.17 -39.54 20.19
C GLN A 376 1.71 -39.46 20.62
N ALA A 377 1.00 -38.36 20.29
CA ALA A 377 -0.42 -38.22 20.59
C ALA A 377 -1.25 -39.32 19.92
N GLU A 378 -0.97 -39.64 18.65
CA GLU A 378 -1.63 -40.75 17.95
C GLU A 378 -1.35 -42.11 18.62
N ALA A 379 -0.10 -42.36 19.03
CA ALA A 379 0.27 -43.57 19.76
C ALA A 379 -0.47 -43.71 21.09
N ASP A 380 -0.79 -42.59 21.74
CA ASP A 380 -1.58 -42.51 22.97
C ASP A 380 -3.10 -42.56 22.72
N GLY A 381 -3.53 -42.76 21.46
CA GLY A 381 -4.94 -42.83 21.07
C GLY A 381 -5.65 -41.48 21.01
N LYS A 382 -4.90 -40.38 21.02
CA LYS A 382 -5.41 -39.01 20.88
C LYS A 382 -5.47 -38.59 19.41
N LYS A 383 -6.19 -37.51 19.15
CA LYS A 383 -6.29 -36.86 17.84
C LYS A 383 -5.47 -35.58 17.84
N ALA A 384 -4.87 -35.30 16.70
CA ALA A 384 -4.28 -34.02 16.37
C ALA A 384 -5.30 -33.20 15.55
N CYS A 385 -5.48 -31.94 15.94
CA CYS A 385 -6.35 -31.01 15.25
C CYS A 385 -5.63 -29.68 15.06
N ARG A 386 -5.97 -29.02 13.96
CA ARG A 386 -5.53 -27.69 13.59
C ARG A 386 -6.71 -26.75 13.71
N LEU A 387 -6.60 -25.78 14.60
CA LEU A 387 -7.53 -24.66 14.68
C LEU A 387 -6.91 -23.49 13.90
N ARG A 388 -7.25 -23.44 12.62
CA ARG A 388 -6.82 -22.41 11.70
C ARG A 388 -7.60 -21.13 11.93
N VAL A 389 -6.92 -20.02 12.11
CA VAL A 389 -7.55 -18.70 12.19
C VAL A 389 -7.23 -17.88 10.95
N LEU A 390 -8.22 -17.17 10.44
CA LEU A 390 -8.09 -16.23 9.34
C LEU A 390 -8.20 -14.81 9.87
N THR A 391 -7.29 -13.96 9.42
CA THR A 391 -7.11 -12.60 9.93
C THR A 391 -7.59 -11.56 8.91
N THR A 392 -7.91 -10.34 9.34
CA THR A 392 -8.27 -9.23 8.43
C THR A 392 -7.12 -8.75 7.52
N GLY A 393 -5.90 -9.15 7.86
CA GLY A 393 -4.60 -8.65 7.40
C GLY A 393 -3.53 -9.41 8.20
N GLY A 394 -2.26 -9.41 7.79
CA GLY A 394 -1.22 -10.07 8.58
C GLY A 394 -1.23 -9.61 10.05
N PHE A 395 -0.71 -10.41 10.95
CA PHE A 395 -0.62 -10.10 12.37
C PHE A 395 0.83 -9.90 12.76
N SER A 396 1.13 -8.85 13.51
CA SER A 396 2.45 -8.66 14.09
C SER A 396 2.35 -8.27 15.57
N PRO A 397 3.24 -8.78 16.44
CA PRO A 397 3.35 -8.35 17.83
C PRO A 397 3.59 -6.84 17.98
N ASN A 398 4.25 -6.23 17.00
CA ASN A 398 4.65 -4.83 17.03
C ASN A 398 4.70 -4.17 15.63
N GLY A 399 3.94 -4.69 14.68
CA GLY A 399 3.90 -4.19 13.31
C GLY A 399 5.16 -4.43 12.47
N VAL A 400 6.21 -5.05 13.03
CA VAL A 400 7.48 -5.33 12.36
C VAL A 400 7.94 -6.78 12.51
N GLN A 401 7.86 -7.34 13.72
CA GLN A 401 8.28 -8.71 14.01
C GLN A 401 7.24 -9.72 13.57
N GLY A 402 7.70 -10.92 13.18
CA GLY A 402 6.84 -12.08 13.00
C GLY A 402 6.29 -12.61 14.33
N VAL A 403 5.18 -13.33 14.25
CA VAL A 403 4.66 -14.10 15.40
C VAL A 403 5.51 -15.36 15.54
N LEU A 404 5.94 -15.69 16.76
CA LEU A 404 6.73 -16.91 16.97
C LEU A 404 5.80 -18.13 17.14
N PRO A 405 6.23 -19.34 16.73
CA PRO A 405 5.53 -20.59 17.02
C PRO A 405 5.25 -20.86 18.51
N THR A 406 5.92 -20.15 19.42
CA THR A 406 5.78 -20.24 20.88
C THR A 406 4.98 -19.09 21.50
N ASP A 407 4.35 -18.24 20.68
CA ASP A 407 3.64 -17.05 21.13
C ASP A 407 2.16 -17.28 21.48
N TYR A 408 1.68 -18.52 21.48
CA TYR A 408 0.27 -18.83 21.79
C TYR A 408 -0.18 -18.15 23.10
N GLU A 409 0.56 -18.34 24.19
CA GLU A 409 0.20 -17.82 25.52
C GLU A 409 0.21 -16.28 25.58
N LYS A 410 0.88 -15.61 24.63
CA LYS A 410 0.93 -14.14 24.58
C LYS A 410 -0.35 -13.55 23.99
N PHE A 411 -0.98 -14.25 23.05
CA PHE A 411 -2.01 -13.65 22.20
C PHE A 411 -3.36 -14.36 22.23
N PHE A 412 -3.37 -15.68 22.46
CA PHE A 412 -4.54 -16.50 22.25
C PHE A 412 -4.99 -17.23 23.51
N ARG A 413 -6.29 -17.50 23.57
CA ARG A 413 -6.82 -18.59 24.39
C ARG A 413 -8.00 -19.26 23.70
N VAL A 414 -8.13 -20.56 23.88
CA VAL A 414 -9.21 -21.36 23.29
C VAL A 414 -10.29 -21.66 24.33
N HIS A 415 -11.55 -21.46 23.96
CA HIS A 415 -12.72 -21.71 24.79
C HIS A 415 -13.29 -23.09 24.52
N VAL A 416 -13.29 -23.93 25.55
CA VAL A 416 -13.82 -25.30 25.48
C VAL A 416 -14.90 -25.50 26.52
N LYS A 417 -15.95 -26.23 26.17
CA LYS A 417 -16.99 -26.56 27.14
C LYS A 417 -16.48 -27.55 28.19
N GLY A 418 -16.59 -27.20 29.46
CA GLY A 418 -16.29 -28.05 30.61
C GLY A 418 -17.38 -29.09 30.87
N ALA A 419 -17.05 -30.14 31.63
CA ALA A 419 -17.96 -31.24 31.92
C ALA A 419 -19.23 -30.83 32.70
N ASP A 420 -19.18 -29.72 33.42
CA ASP A 420 -20.29 -29.11 34.15
C ASP A 420 -21.05 -28.04 33.33
N GLY A 421 -20.65 -27.83 32.08
CA GLY A 421 -21.22 -26.82 31.18
C GLY A 421 -20.61 -25.43 31.32
N THR A 422 -19.60 -25.23 32.19
CA THR A 422 -18.82 -23.99 32.23
C THR A 422 -17.85 -23.89 31.05
N THR A 423 -17.22 -22.74 30.86
CA THR A 423 -16.13 -22.58 29.90
C THR A 423 -14.79 -22.86 30.58
N VAL A 424 -14.00 -23.74 29.98
CA VAL A 424 -12.59 -23.96 30.30
C VAL A 424 -11.76 -23.20 29.27
N LEU A 425 -10.85 -22.37 29.76
CA LEU A 425 -9.91 -21.62 28.94
C LEU A 425 -8.59 -22.40 28.84
N LEU A 426 -8.12 -22.62 27.63
CA LEU A 426 -6.78 -23.16 27.37
C LEU A 426 -5.86 -21.95 27.20
N GLU A 427 -5.18 -21.54 28.25
CA GLU A 427 -4.31 -20.35 28.23
C GLU A 427 -2.83 -20.72 28.11
N GLN A 428 -2.50 -22.01 28.25
CA GLN A 428 -1.12 -22.49 28.33
C GLN A 428 -0.86 -23.58 27.29
N GLU A 429 0.33 -23.55 26.71
CA GLU A 429 0.83 -24.62 25.87
C GLU A 429 1.21 -25.83 26.73
N ASN A 430 1.08 -27.02 26.15
CA ASN A 430 1.52 -28.28 26.73
C ASN A 430 0.89 -28.64 28.10
N VAL A 431 -0.25 -28.04 28.45
CA VAL A 431 -1.03 -28.34 29.67
C VAL A 431 -2.30 -29.11 29.32
N ASP A 432 -2.47 -30.30 29.90
CA ASP A 432 -3.70 -31.09 29.75
C ASP A 432 -4.86 -30.46 30.53
N HIS A 433 -5.95 -30.16 29.82
CA HIS A 433 -7.19 -29.67 30.41
C HIS A 433 -8.29 -30.72 30.35
N ALA A 434 -8.91 -31.00 31.50
CA ALA A 434 -10.11 -31.83 31.56
C ALA A 434 -11.34 -31.02 31.13
N VAL A 435 -12.04 -31.48 30.10
CA VAL A 435 -13.17 -30.79 29.46
C VAL A 435 -14.31 -31.77 29.19
N GLN A 436 -15.42 -31.27 28.65
CA GLN A 436 -16.50 -32.16 28.21
C GLN A 436 -15.97 -33.09 27.11
N GLY A 437 -16.10 -34.41 27.31
CA GLY A 437 -15.70 -35.41 26.33
C GLY A 437 -14.29 -35.97 26.50
N GLY A 438 -13.47 -35.46 27.44
CA GLY A 438 -12.14 -36.01 27.71
C GLY A 438 -11.13 -34.96 28.16
N SER A 439 -9.89 -35.08 27.67
CA SER A 439 -8.84 -34.08 27.83
C SER A 439 -8.29 -33.63 26.49
N LEU A 440 -7.84 -32.39 26.43
CA LEU A 440 -7.09 -31.86 25.31
C LEU A 440 -6.10 -30.78 25.78
N LYS A 441 -5.11 -30.47 24.95
CA LYS A 441 -4.11 -29.42 25.18
C LYS A 441 -3.72 -28.74 23.88
N VAL A 442 -3.25 -27.51 24.00
CA VAL A 442 -2.57 -26.77 22.92
C VAL A 442 -1.10 -27.18 22.91
N ILE A 443 -0.52 -27.28 21.72
CA ILE A 443 0.89 -27.62 21.50
C ILE A 443 1.72 -26.37 21.19
N GLY A 444 1.20 -25.51 20.33
CA GLY A 444 1.82 -24.25 19.90
C GLY A 444 1.17 -23.71 18.63
N LEU A 445 1.84 -22.78 17.96
CA LEU A 445 1.42 -22.18 16.69
C LEU A 445 2.24 -22.75 15.52
N SER A 446 1.61 -22.98 14.37
CA SER A 446 2.27 -23.25 13.08
C SER A 446 1.72 -22.30 12.02
N ASP A 447 2.18 -22.46 10.77
CA ASP A 447 1.86 -21.55 9.66
C ASP A 447 2.39 -20.14 9.93
N LEU A 448 3.65 -20.09 10.37
CA LEU A 448 4.36 -18.87 10.75
C LEU A 448 5.85 -18.91 10.31
N GLY A 449 6.25 -19.86 9.49
CA GLY A 449 7.67 -20.12 9.16
C GLY A 449 8.30 -21.34 9.84
N GLY A 450 9.64 -21.45 9.77
CA GLY A 450 10.38 -22.67 10.08
C GLY A 450 10.50 -23.02 11.57
N LYS A 451 10.92 -24.25 11.86
CA LYS A 451 11.13 -24.76 13.23
C LYS A 451 12.49 -24.36 13.84
N GLU A 452 12.47 -23.94 15.10
CA GLU A 452 13.68 -23.59 15.85
C GLU A 452 14.76 -24.69 15.84
N GLY A 453 16.00 -24.29 15.61
CA GLY A 453 17.17 -25.18 15.58
C GLY A 453 17.36 -25.96 14.28
N GLU A 454 16.42 -25.88 13.34
CA GLU A 454 16.53 -26.47 12.01
C GLU A 454 16.88 -25.40 10.97
N ASN A 455 17.75 -25.71 10.00
CA ASN A 455 18.16 -24.80 8.92
C ASN A 455 18.66 -23.40 9.36
N GLY A 456 19.14 -23.25 10.60
CA GLY A 456 19.59 -21.98 11.15
C GLY A 456 18.46 -21.07 11.66
N VAL A 457 17.24 -21.58 11.77
CA VAL A 457 16.10 -20.87 12.35
C VAL A 457 16.31 -20.72 13.87
N VAL A 458 16.09 -19.49 14.34
CA VAL A 458 16.12 -19.12 15.75
C VAL A 458 14.83 -18.35 16.04
N TYR A 459 14.18 -18.64 17.18
CA TYR A 459 13.01 -17.89 17.62
C TYR A 459 13.45 -16.65 18.40
N ASP A 460 13.92 -15.66 17.67
CA ASP A 460 14.28 -14.35 18.19
C ASP A 460 13.52 -13.24 17.44
N ASP A 461 13.89 -12.00 17.72
CA ASP A 461 13.31 -10.82 17.09
C ASP A 461 13.50 -10.75 15.55
N CYS A 462 14.32 -11.65 14.98
CA CYS A 462 14.67 -11.76 13.57
C CYS A 462 14.07 -12.99 12.89
N TYR A 463 13.14 -13.68 13.56
CA TYR A 463 12.39 -14.78 13.00
C TYR A 463 11.67 -14.36 11.71
N ASP A 464 11.91 -15.13 10.64
CA ASP A 464 11.35 -14.91 9.31
C ASP A 464 10.02 -15.65 9.22
N GLU A 465 8.96 -14.95 9.62
CA GLU A 465 7.59 -15.41 9.48
C GLU A 465 7.10 -15.23 8.05
N ASP A 466 6.27 -16.16 7.56
CA ASP A 466 5.79 -16.20 6.18
C ASP A 466 4.87 -15.01 5.84
N GLY A 467 4.20 -14.43 6.84
CA GLY A 467 3.55 -13.12 6.77
C GLY A 467 2.16 -13.15 6.17
N ASP A 468 1.62 -14.35 5.94
CA ASP A 468 0.29 -14.53 5.37
C ASP A 468 -0.82 -14.26 6.39
N ASN A 469 -2.05 -14.59 6.03
CA ASN A 469 -3.23 -14.29 6.81
C ASN A 469 -3.72 -15.44 7.69
N TYR A 470 -2.98 -16.53 7.76
CA TYR A 470 -3.30 -17.74 8.46
C TYR A 470 -2.38 -17.93 9.66
N ILE A 471 -2.95 -18.43 10.74
CA ILE A 471 -2.19 -18.90 11.89
C ILE A 471 -2.87 -20.18 12.35
N ASP A 472 -2.09 -21.22 12.58
CA ASP A 472 -2.60 -22.52 12.97
C ASP A 472 -2.31 -22.81 14.44
N ILE A 473 -3.35 -22.89 15.27
CA ILE A 473 -3.23 -23.34 16.66
C ILE A 473 -3.31 -24.86 16.67
N ILE A 474 -2.23 -25.53 17.10
CA ILE A 474 -2.15 -26.99 17.09
C ILE A 474 -2.61 -27.57 18.42
N LEU A 475 -3.55 -28.51 18.37
CA LEU A 475 -4.13 -29.15 19.54
C LEU A 475 -4.01 -30.67 19.48
N VAL A 476 -3.82 -31.30 20.63
CA VAL A 476 -3.92 -32.76 20.77
C VAL A 476 -4.86 -33.15 21.91
N GLY A 477 -5.65 -34.21 21.73
CA GLY A 477 -6.66 -34.57 22.73
C GLY A 477 -7.63 -35.66 22.31
N ASP A 478 -8.61 -35.94 23.17
CA ASP A 478 -9.70 -36.85 22.83
C ASP A 478 -10.60 -36.26 21.75
N ASP A 479 -11.03 -37.07 20.78
CA ASP A 479 -11.91 -36.63 19.69
C ASP A 479 -13.18 -35.93 20.20
N ALA A 480 -13.80 -36.52 21.22
CA ALA A 480 -14.99 -35.96 21.85
C ALA A 480 -14.72 -34.64 22.59
N ALA A 481 -13.49 -34.43 23.06
CA ALA A 481 -13.07 -33.17 23.69
C ALA A 481 -12.90 -32.05 22.64
N MET A 482 -12.26 -32.36 21.50
CA MET A 482 -12.09 -31.40 20.39
C MET A 482 -13.42 -30.86 19.88
N ARG A 483 -14.44 -31.71 19.79
CA ARG A 483 -15.81 -31.32 19.38
C ARG A 483 -16.52 -30.36 20.32
N ASN A 484 -15.93 -30.04 21.48
CA ASN A 484 -16.45 -29.09 22.45
C ASN A 484 -15.69 -27.76 22.47
N ILE A 485 -14.72 -27.55 21.55
CA ILE A 485 -14.14 -26.24 21.27
C ILE A 485 -15.23 -25.35 20.67
N THR A 486 -15.30 -24.11 21.14
CA THR A 486 -16.39 -23.18 20.77
C THR A 486 -15.89 -21.88 20.16
N HIS A 487 -14.81 -21.31 20.70
CA HIS A 487 -14.27 -20.02 20.28
C HIS A 487 -12.75 -20.03 20.42
N VAL A 488 -12.09 -19.20 19.62
CA VAL A 488 -10.75 -18.68 19.91
C VAL A 488 -10.90 -17.22 20.31
N GLU A 489 -10.13 -16.79 21.30
CA GLU A 489 -10.14 -15.42 21.78
C GLU A 489 -8.75 -14.81 21.62
N ILE A 490 -8.72 -13.56 21.18
CA ILE A 490 -7.60 -12.64 21.34
C ILE A 490 -8.00 -11.67 22.47
N PRO A 491 -7.48 -11.83 23.70
CA PRO A 491 -7.86 -10.98 24.82
C PRO A 491 -7.35 -9.53 24.70
N ASN A 492 -6.44 -9.27 23.75
CA ASN A 492 -5.75 -7.98 23.57
C ASN A 492 -4.96 -7.62 24.86
N LEU A 493 -4.82 -6.33 25.23
CA LEU A 493 -4.04 -5.88 26.38
C LEU A 493 -4.62 -6.28 27.77
N ALA A 494 -5.73 -7.02 27.81
CA ALA A 494 -6.35 -7.44 29.07
C ALA A 494 -5.61 -8.64 29.69
N GLY A 495 -5.49 -8.69 31.02
CA GLY A 495 -5.04 -9.90 31.72
C GLY A 495 -3.57 -10.28 31.56
N GLY A 496 -2.73 -9.41 30.98
CA GLY A 496 -1.32 -9.68 30.73
C GLY A 496 -1.01 -10.21 29.34
N TYR A 497 -2.03 -10.33 28.47
CA TYR A 497 -1.88 -10.64 27.06
C TYR A 497 -1.36 -9.42 26.27
N ALA A 498 -0.84 -9.70 25.08
CA ALA A 498 -0.40 -8.71 24.12
C ALA A 498 -1.48 -8.46 23.04
N ALA A 499 -1.30 -7.37 22.31
CA ALA A 499 -2.15 -7.01 21.18
C ALA A 499 -1.45 -7.35 19.86
N PHE A 500 -2.22 -7.67 18.84
CA PHE A 500 -1.72 -7.64 17.47
C PHE A 500 -1.84 -6.25 16.87
N TYR A 501 -0.90 -5.94 15.99
CA TYR A 501 -0.87 -4.76 15.15
C TYR A 501 -0.80 -5.23 13.70
N ASN A 502 -1.30 -4.42 12.78
CA ASN A 502 -1.07 -4.70 11.38
C ASN A 502 0.46 -4.62 11.14
N PRO A 503 1.08 -5.60 10.45
CA PRO A 503 2.40 -5.40 9.88
C PRO A 503 2.34 -4.15 8.97
N GLY A 504 3.43 -3.41 8.81
CA GLY A 504 3.29 -2.03 8.31
C GLY A 504 3.31 -1.00 9.42
N GLY A 505 2.63 -1.34 10.53
CA GLY A 505 2.39 -0.47 11.64
C GLY A 505 3.59 -0.30 12.59
N PRO A 506 3.55 0.71 13.45
CA PRO A 506 4.63 1.12 14.36
C PRO A 506 4.79 0.29 15.63
N GLY A 507 3.91 -0.71 15.81
CA GLY A 507 3.83 -1.46 17.05
C GLY A 507 3.53 -0.60 18.28
N PRO A 508 3.97 -1.06 19.47
CA PRO A 508 3.64 -0.43 20.73
C PRO A 508 4.53 0.78 21.07
N THR A 509 5.57 1.10 20.27
CA THR A 509 6.57 2.13 20.62
C THR A 509 6.63 3.24 19.57
N PRO A 510 5.72 4.23 19.63
CA PRO A 510 5.68 5.31 18.66
C PRO A 510 6.89 6.26 18.76
N TYR A 511 7.57 6.55 17.63
CA TYR A 511 8.44 7.73 17.47
C TYR A 511 7.69 9.04 17.79
N PRO A 512 8.37 10.07 18.31
CA PRO A 512 7.78 11.39 18.46
C PRO A 512 7.26 11.95 17.13
N ASN A 513 5.98 12.38 17.11
CA ASN A 513 5.31 13.07 16.00
C ASN A 513 4.84 12.24 14.79
N ALA A 514 4.87 10.90 14.84
CA ALA A 514 4.20 10.09 13.82
C ALA A 514 2.82 9.59 14.29
N SER A 515 1.94 9.31 13.32
CA SER A 515 0.58 8.79 13.54
C SER A 515 0.53 7.31 13.19
N TYR A 516 -0.22 6.54 13.97
CA TYR A 516 0.05 5.12 14.21
C TYR A 516 -1.23 4.30 14.29
N THR A 517 -1.25 3.12 13.66
CA THR A 517 -2.41 2.22 13.71
C THR A 517 -2.62 1.73 15.14
N ALA A 518 -3.87 1.74 15.61
CA ALA A 518 -4.20 1.26 16.95
C ALA A 518 -4.00 -0.26 17.05
N PRO A 519 -3.77 -0.81 18.26
CA PRO A 519 -3.84 -2.25 18.46
C PRO A 519 -5.19 -2.81 17.98
N GLY A 520 -5.18 -4.08 17.59
CA GLY A 520 -6.40 -4.83 17.37
C GLY A 520 -7.31 -4.82 18.60
N PRO A 521 -8.64 -4.90 18.41
CA PRO A 521 -9.56 -5.01 19.55
C PRO A 521 -9.41 -6.38 20.23
N ALA A 522 -10.00 -6.50 21.42
CA ALA A 522 -10.30 -7.84 21.95
C ALA A 522 -11.31 -8.52 21.02
N ASP A 523 -11.09 -9.78 20.72
CA ASP A 523 -11.85 -10.52 19.72
C ASP A 523 -12.19 -11.93 20.20
N LEU A 524 -13.40 -12.40 19.89
CA LEU A 524 -13.92 -13.70 20.28
C LEU A 524 -14.57 -14.34 19.07
N GLU A 525 -13.77 -15.09 18.31
CA GLU A 525 -14.16 -15.66 17.04
C GLU A 525 -14.75 -17.06 17.25
N PRO A 526 -15.99 -17.33 16.78
CA PRO A 526 -16.58 -18.65 16.86
C PRO A 526 -15.83 -19.66 15.98
N VAL A 527 -15.67 -20.89 16.49
CA VAL A 527 -15.01 -21.96 15.75
C VAL A 527 -16.01 -22.73 14.89
N ILE A 528 -15.75 -22.76 13.59
CA ILE A 528 -16.39 -23.64 12.62
C ILE A 528 -15.87 -25.06 12.84
N MET A 529 -16.75 -25.98 13.19
CA MET A 529 -16.41 -27.38 13.42
C MET A 529 -16.32 -28.13 12.08
N ALA A 530 -15.11 -28.24 11.53
CA ALA A 530 -14.83 -28.83 10.22
C ALA A 530 -14.11 -30.19 10.31
N LEU A 531 -14.36 -30.95 11.39
CA LEU A 531 -13.79 -32.29 11.58
C LEU A 531 -14.41 -33.33 10.63
N ASP A 532 -15.73 -33.27 10.40
CA ASP A 532 -16.44 -34.25 9.55
C ASP A 532 -16.55 -33.81 8.08
N ASN A 533 -16.44 -32.51 7.82
CA ASN A 533 -16.33 -31.91 6.49
C ASN A 533 -15.22 -30.85 6.57
N PRO A 534 -14.06 -31.07 5.94
CA PRO A 534 -12.92 -30.16 6.06
C PRO A 534 -13.17 -28.72 5.57
N MET A 535 -14.24 -28.51 4.79
CA MET A 535 -14.53 -27.23 4.14
C MET A 535 -13.38 -26.73 3.27
N ARG A 536 -12.91 -27.62 2.40
CA ARG A 536 -11.88 -27.36 1.41
C ARG A 536 -12.44 -27.46 0.01
N VAL A 537 -11.97 -26.64 -0.91
CA VAL A 537 -12.27 -26.79 -2.34
C VAL A 537 -11.58 -28.06 -2.80
N SER A 538 -12.35 -29.01 -3.30
CA SER A 538 -11.81 -30.26 -3.84
C SER A 538 -11.01 -29.96 -5.11
N ASN A 539 -9.85 -30.61 -5.24
CA ASN A 539 -9.14 -30.74 -6.52
C ASN A 539 -9.78 -31.76 -7.46
#